data_AF-A0A517WQL0-F1
#
_entry.id   AF-A0A517WQL0-F1
#
_cell.length_a   1.000
_cell.length_b   1.000
_cell.length_c   1.000
_cell.angle_alpha   90.00
_cell.angle_beta   90.00
_cell.angle_gamma   90.00
#
_symmetry.space_group_name_H-M   'P 1'
#
loop_
_entity.id
_entity.type
_entity.pdbx_description
1 polymer ?
#
loop_
_entity_poly.entity_id
_entity_poly.type
_entity_poly.pdbx_seq_one_letter_code
_entity_poly.pdbx_strand_id
1 'polypeptide(L)'
;MSDLSRRDAVKMVAGLTMGVMVTGDINGEENKKVADPFLESASKWPWSFRIIEQVTFKTSPTESNLFFTSAHAPGHLPNVGRLLLGSMCVFRAETDHNEFTRQGGLYWECGKTKGKVQFKQKGTFNQQGALVMAIRDLEGTVNCYSLEPDLRC
;
A
#
# COMPACT_ATOMS: atom_id res chain seq x y z
N MET A 1 -13.15 28.70 59.99
CA MET A 1 -12.71 29.37 58.75
C MET A 1 -13.92 29.35 57.82
N SER A 2 -14.95 30.18 58.03
CA SER A 2 -14.97 31.64 57.84
C SER A 2 -14.66 31.97 56.37
N ASP A 3 -15.66 31.98 55.49
CA ASP A 3 -16.51 33.13 55.09
C ASP A 3 -15.89 33.99 53.97
N LEU A 4 -16.76 34.37 53.00
CA LEU A 4 -16.64 35.42 51.98
C LEU A 4 -15.60 35.19 50.85
N SER A 5 -15.98 34.93 49.59
CA SER A 5 -16.90 35.65 48.68
C SER A 5 -16.69 37.16 48.68
N ARG A 6 -16.13 37.70 47.59
CA ARG A 6 -16.62 38.89 46.84
C ARG A 6 -15.63 39.28 45.74
N ARG A 7 -16.22 39.73 44.62
CA ARG A 7 -15.67 40.21 43.34
C ARG A 7 -15.61 39.10 42.27
N ASP A 8 -16.31 39.16 41.15
CA ASP A 8 -17.18 40.20 40.64
C ASP A 8 -18.20 39.63 39.66
N ALA A 9 -19.29 40.36 39.60
CA ALA A 9 -20.52 40.11 38.89
C ALA A 9 -20.40 40.37 37.38
N VAL A 10 -21.13 39.53 36.63
CA VAL A 10 -21.99 39.91 35.49
C VAL A 10 -21.30 40.23 34.15
N LYS A 11 -21.58 39.39 33.15
CA LYS A 11 -22.50 39.72 32.06
C LYS A 11 -22.91 38.46 31.29
N MET A 12 -24.13 38.00 31.52
CA MET A 12 -24.87 37.20 30.55
C MET A 12 -25.32 38.11 29.41
N VAL A 13 -25.04 37.72 28.17
CA VAL A 13 -25.85 38.12 27.02
C VAL A 13 -26.21 36.85 26.26
N ALA A 14 -27.52 36.67 26.17
CA ALA A 14 -28.21 35.58 25.52
C ALA A 14 -27.97 35.56 24.02
N GLY A 15 -27.80 34.36 23.48
CA GLY A 15 -27.83 34.07 22.05
C GLY A 15 -28.09 32.58 21.87
N LEU A 16 -29.37 32.22 21.78
CA LEU A 16 -29.85 30.89 21.40
C LEU A 16 -29.24 30.48 20.05
N THR A 17 -28.33 29.51 20.07
CA THR A 17 -28.14 28.57 18.95
C THR A 17 -27.98 27.17 19.51
N MET A 18 -28.85 26.29 19.07
CA MET A 18 -28.85 24.86 19.35
C MET A 18 -27.62 24.22 18.69
N GLY A 19 -26.79 23.52 19.47
CA GLY A 19 -25.69 22.71 18.95
C GLY A 19 -24.60 22.51 19.98
N VAL A 20 -24.61 21.35 20.63
CA VAL A 20 -23.59 20.90 21.59
C VAL A 20 -22.19 21.08 21.00
N MET A 21 -21.37 21.93 21.63
CA MET A 21 -19.92 21.92 21.44
C MET A 21 -19.37 20.64 22.09
N VAL A 22 -19.10 19.63 21.26
CA VAL A 22 -18.10 18.61 21.61
C VAL A 22 -16.79 19.13 21.04
N THR A 23 -16.01 19.79 21.87
CA THR A 23 -14.54 19.80 21.76
C THR A 23 -14.09 18.37 22.00
N GLY A 24 -14.18 17.56 20.95
CA GLY A 24 -13.58 16.24 20.87
C GLY A 24 -12.31 16.41 20.08
N ASP A 25 -11.19 16.19 20.75
CA ASP A 25 -9.86 16.14 20.16
C ASP A 25 -9.91 15.45 18.81
N ILE A 26 -9.33 16.11 17.81
CA ILE A 26 -9.03 15.53 16.51
C ILE A 26 -7.91 14.53 16.75
N ASN A 27 -8.24 13.39 17.36
CA ASN A 27 -7.41 12.21 17.30
C ASN A 27 -7.35 11.86 15.82
N GLY A 28 -6.28 12.31 15.18
CA GLY A 28 -5.78 11.67 13.98
C GLY A 28 -5.66 10.20 14.32
N GLU A 29 -6.63 9.41 13.84
CA GLU A 29 -6.43 8.00 13.64
C GLU A 29 -5.22 7.91 12.70
N GLU A 30 -4.02 7.81 13.29
CA GLU A 30 -2.94 7.07 12.69
C GLU A 30 -3.54 5.71 12.37
N ASN A 31 -3.98 5.60 11.12
CA ASN A 31 -4.45 4.39 10.52
C ASN A 31 -3.27 3.42 10.59
N LYS A 32 -3.17 2.68 11.70
CA LYS A 32 -2.18 1.61 11.89
C LYS A 32 -2.48 0.59 10.81
N LYS A 33 -1.88 0.80 9.63
CA LYS A 33 -1.96 -0.13 8.50
C LYS A 33 -1.55 -1.49 9.03
N VAL A 34 -2.52 -2.39 9.05
CA VAL A 34 -2.39 -3.75 9.56
C VAL A 34 -1.22 -4.39 8.81
N ALA A 35 -0.24 -4.91 9.55
CA ALA A 35 0.88 -5.63 8.97
C ALA A 35 0.37 -6.76 8.06
N ASP A 36 0.95 -6.90 6.88
CA ASP A 36 0.59 -7.94 5.91
C ASP A 36 1.49 -9.18 6.12
N PRO A 37 1.02 -10.20 6.87
CA PRO A 37 1.85 -11.35 7.22
C PRO A 37 2.24 -12.18 6.01
N PHE A 38 1.44 -12.16 4.93
CA PHE A 38 1.73 -12.91 3.72
C PHE A 38 2.79 -12.21 2.88
N LEU A 39 2.78 -10.88 2.81
CA LEU A 39 3.83 -10.11 2.16
C LEU A 39 5.18 -10.28 2.87
N GLU A 40 5.17 -10.19 4.21
CA GLU A 40 6.36 -10.44 5.03
C GLU A 40 6.89 -11.87 4.85
N SER A 41 5.99 -12.85 4.80
CA SER A 41 6.36 -14.26 4.62
C SER A 41 6.92 -14.52 3.22
N ALA A 42 6.25 -14.05 2.16
CA ALA A 42 6.71 -14.26 0.79
C ALA A 42 8.03 -13.56 0.48
N SER A 43 8.31 -12.44 1.15
CA SER A 43 9.58 -11.74 1.00
C SER A 43 10.76 -12.49 1.61
N LYS A 44 10.51 -13.34 2.61
CA LYS A 44 11.53 -14.21 3.24
C LYS A 44 11.62 -15.58 2.57
N TRP A 45 10.46 -16.14 2.23
CA TRP A 45 10.29 -17.52 1.81
C TRP A 45 9.40 -17.61 0.57
N PRO A 46 9.81 -17.03 -0.58
CA PRO A 46 8.95 -16.97 -1.77
C PRO A 46 8.56 -18.36 -2.31
N TRP A 47 9.35 -19.39 -2.03
CA TRP A 47 9.07 -20.78 -2.41
C TRP A 47 7.95 -21.44 -1.59
N SER A 48 7.49 -20.84 -0.49
CA SER A 48 6.29 -21.33 0.23
C SER A 48 4.99 -20.85 -0.43
N PHE A 49 5.09 -20.17 -1.57
CA PHE A 49 3.96 -19.64 -2.33
C PHE A 49 3.91 -20.30 -3.70
N ARG A 50 2.68 -20.49 -4.18
CA ARG A 50 2.39 -20.97 -5.52
C ARG A 50 2.29 -19.80 -6.48
N ILE A 51 2.89 -19.95 -7.67
CA ILE A 51 2.70 -19.04 -8.79
C ILE A 51 1.36 -19.32 -9.46
N ILE A 52 0.56 -18.28 -9.69
CA ILE A 52 -0.79 -18.39 -10.25
C ILE A 52 -0.84 -17.88 -11.69
N GLU A 53 -0.31 -16.69 -11.90
CA GLU A 53 -0.31 -16.02 -13.19
C GLU A 53 1.03 -15.31 -13.41
N GLN A 54 1.43 -15.20 -14.67
CA GLN A 54 2.60 -14.45 -15.09
C GLN A 54 2.19 -13.38 -16.10
N VAL A 55 2.73 -12.17 -15.91
CA VAL A 55 2.66 -11.09 -16.89
C VAL A 55 4.07 -10.57 -17.14
N THR A 56 4.41 -10.37 -18.41
CA THR A 56 5.76 -9.95 -18.83
C THR A 56 5.69 -8.65 -19.61
N PHE A 57 6.68 -7.78 -19.41
CA PHE A 57 6.88 -6.58 -20.20
C PHE A 57 8.38 -6.25 -20.33
N LYS A 58 8.72 -5.34 -21.25
CA LYS A 58 10.10 -4.87 -21.43
C LYS A 58 10.28 -3.45 -20.91
N THR A 59 11.46 -3.20 -20.37
CA THR A 59 11.95 -1.90 -19.90
C THR A 59 13.31 -1.61 -20.53
N SER A 60 13.82 -0.37 -20.42
CA SER A 60 15.16 -0.07 -20.90
C SER A 60 16.21 -0.79 -20.04
N PRO A 61 17.19 -1.53 -20.62
CA PRO A 61 18.26 -2.15 -19.85
C PRO A 61 19.27 -1.12 -19.31
N THR A 62 19.27 0.11 -19.83
CA THR A 62 20.18 1.19 -19.38
C THR A 62 19.69 1.87 -18.10
N GLU A 63 18.40 1.77 -17.82
CA GLU A 63 17.80 2.38 -16.64
C GLU A 63 17.96 1.46 -15.43
N SER A 64 18.68 1.93 -14.41
CA SER A 64 19.04 1.10 -13.27
C SER A 64 17.85 0.73 -12.38
N ASN A 65 16.84 1.60 -12.30
CA ASN A 65 15.72 1.45 -11.36
C ASN A 65 14.39 1.38 -12.11
N LEU A 66 13.66 0.30 -11.88
CA LEU A 66 12.23 0.19 -12.13
C LEU A 66 11.49 0.39 -10.81
N PHE A 67 10.37 1.09 -10.82
CA PHE A 67 9.49 1.24 -9.65
C PHE A 67 8.09 0.78 -9.99
N PHE A 68 7.42 0.11 -9.05
CA PHE A 68 6.00 -0.18 -9.11
C PHE A 68 5.26 0.83 -8.23
N THR A 69 4.59 1.79 -8.87
CA THR A 69 4.05 3.00 -8.21
C THR A 69 2.65 2.81 -7.61
N SER A 70 2.07 1.63 -7.77
CA SER A 70 0.79 1.22 -7.19
C SER A 70 0.95 -0.08 -6.40
N ALA A 71 1.88 -0.06 -5.46
CA ALA A 71 2.24 -1.22 -4.66
C ALA A 71 2.71 -0.74 -3.27
N HIS A 72 2.88 -1.67 -2.33
CA HIS A 72 3.75 -1.49 -1.14
C HIS A 72 4.64 -2.72 -0.91
N ALA A 73 5.81 -2.49 -0.31
CA ALA A 73 6.78 -3.52 0.07
C ALA A 73 6.68 -3.84 1.58
N PRO A 74 7.31 -4.93 2.08
CA PRO A 74 7.41 -5.19 3.52
C PRO A 74 7.88 -3.98 4.30
N GLY A 75 7.36 -3.77 5.51
CA GLY A 75 7.71 -2.60 6.31
C GLY A 75 7.19 -1.24 5.81
N HIS A 76 6.30 -1.21 4.81
CA HIS A 76 5.51 -0.01 4.43
C HIS A 76 6.33 1.22 4.00
N LEU A 77 7.55 1.02 3.48
CA LEU A 77 8.39 2.12 3.04
C LEU A 77 7.84 2.77 1.76
N PRO A 78 7.81 4.11 1.64
CA PRO A 78 7.19 4.85 0.53
C PRO A 78 7.93 4.75 -0.82
N ASN A 79 9.09 4.09 -0.89
CA ASN A 79 9.86 3.89 -2.11
C ASN A 79 9.67 2.47 -2.65
N VAL A 80 8.42 2.22 -3.05
CA VAL A 80 7.91 0.87 -3.22
C VAL A 80 8.41 0.21 -4.50
N GLY A 81 8.82 -1.05 -4.39
CA GLY A 81 8.95 -1.93 -5.55
C GLY A 81 10.10 -1.53 -6.46
N ARG A 82 11.13 -0.89 -5.89
CA ARG A 82 12.39 -0.66 -6.60
C ARG A 82 12.94 -2.01 -7.02
N LEU A 83 12.99 -2.23 -8.32
CA LEU A 83 13.53 -3.43 -8.94
C LEU A 83 14.76 -3.04 -9.76
N LEU A 84 15.91 -3.48 -9.28
CA LEU A 84 17.18 -3.32 -9.99
C LEU A 84 17.26 -4.31 -11.15
N LEU A 85 18.10 -3.99 -12.13
CA LEU A 85 18.48 -4.94 -13.16
C LEU A 85 19.14 -6.18 -12.54
N GLY A 86 18.78 -7.39 -13.00
CA GLY A 86 19.32 -8.65 -12.46
C GLY A 86 18.86 -8.99 -11.05
N SER A 87 17.73 -8.44 -10.59
CA SER A 87 17.23 -8.64 -9.23
C SER A 87 15.77 -9.09 -9.19
N MET A 88 15.31 -9.42 -7.99
CA MET A 88 13.92 -9.73 -7.71
C MET A 88 13.40 -8.89 -6.54
N CYS A 89 12.10 -8.63 -6.50
CA CYS A 89 11.42 -8.08 -5.33
C CYS A 89 10.04 -8.70 -5.17
N VAL A 90 9.54 -8.70 -3.93
CA VAL A 90 8.18 -9.12 -3.58
C VAL A 90 7.46 -7.92 -2.98
N PHE A 91 6.24 -7.67 -3.46
CA PHE A 91 5.41 -6.55 -3.04
C PHE A 91 3.93 -6.90 -3.15
N ARG A 92 3.09 -6.07 -2.56
CA ARG A 92 1.64 -6.16 -2.65
C ARG A 92 1.11 -5.06 -3.54
N ALA A 93 0.26 -5.39 -4.52
CA ALA A 93 -0.43 -4.40 -5.33
C ALA A 93 -1.38 -3.57 -4.46
N GLU A 94 -1.38 -2.25 -4.62
CA GLU A 94 -2.32 -1.37 -3.92
C GLU A 94 -3.60 -1.25 -4.71
N THR A 95 -4.72 -1.66 -4.14
CA THR A 95 -6.04 -1.62 -4.78
C THR A 95 -6.75 -0.28 -4.62
N ASP A 96 -6.28 0.56 -3.72
CA ASP A 96 -7.06 1.72 -3.26
C ASP A 96 -6.80 2.97 -4.12
N HIS A 97 -5.86 2.89 -5.06
CA HIS A 97 -5.47 4.01 -5.93
C HIS A 97 -6.56 4.38 -6.94
N ASN A 98 -7.07 3.42 -7.71
CA ASN A 98 -8.12 3.63 -8.72
C ASN A 98 -8.78 2.32 -9.17
N GLU A 99 -9.79 2.43 -10.05
CA GLU A 99 -10.52 1.28 -10.59
C GLU A 99 -9.61 0.26 -11.29
N PHE A 100 -8.62 0.73 -12.07
CA PHE A 100 -7.67 -0.17 -12.73
C PHE A 100 -6.90 -1.03 -11.72
N THR A 101 -6.40 -0.44 -10.64
CA THR A 101 -5.71 -1.20 -9.60
C THR A 101 -6.63 -2.14 -8.82
N ARG A 102 -7.90 -1.77 -8.61
CA ARG A 102 -8.92 -2.68 -8.02
C ARG A 102 -9.19 -3.90 -8.88
N GLN A 103 -9.00 -3.78 -10.19
CA GLN A 103 -9.19 -4.87 -11.13
C GLN A 103 -7.96 -5.79 -11.21
N GLY A 104 -6.87 -5.54 -10.46
CA GLY A 104 -5.62 -6.31 -10.54
C GLY A 104 -4.53 -5.63 -11.37
N GLY A 105 -4.69 -4.34 -11.65
CA GLY A 105 -3.73 -3.54 -12.40
C GLY A 105 -2.53 -3.08 -11.54
N LEU A 106 -1.37 -2.95 -12.19
CA LEU A 106 -0.17 -2.36 -11.62
C LEU A 106 0.39 -1.29 -12.55
N TYR A 107 0.75 -0.14 -12.00
CA TYR A 107 1.52 0.89 -12.68
C TYR A 107 3.01 0.74 -12.38
N TRP A 108 3.84 1.07 -13.37
CA TRP A 108 5.28 1.05 -13.22
C TRP A 108 5.94 2.22 -13.95
N GLU A 109 7.14 2.58 -13.50
CA GLU A 109 8.00 3.56 -14.15
C GLU A 109 9.47 3.12 -14.16
N CYS A 110 10.15 3.37 -15.28
CA CYS A 110 11.55 3.05 -15.50
C CYS A 110 12.18 4.20 -16.29
N GLY A 111 12.96 5.05 -15.61
CA GLY A 111 13.43 6.31 -16.18
C GLY A 111 12.27 7.21 -16.61
N LYS A 112 12.21 7.54 -17.91
CA LYS A 112 11.11 8.34 -18.50
C LYS A 112 9.93 7.50 -19.00
N THR A 113 10.07 6.19 -19.00
CA THR A 113 9.02 5.28 -19.50
C THR A 113 8.09 4.91 -18.37
N LYS A 114 6.78 4.97 -18.65
CA LYS A 114 5.73 4.52 -17.74
C LYS A 114 4.86 3.50 -18.44
N GLY A 115 4.29 2.58 -17.68
CA GLY A 115 3.38 1.60 -18.22
C GLY A 115 2.47 1.01 -17.17
N LYS A 116 1.66 0.06 -17.64
CA LYS A 116 0.72 -0.67 -16.81
C LYS A 116 0.69 -2.13 -17.20
N VAL A 117 0.48 -3.01 -16.23
CA VAL A 117 0.25 -4.45 -16.43
C VAL A 117 -1.00 -4.87 -15.68
N GLN A 118 -1.67 -5.92 -16.16
CA GLN A 118 -2.96 -6.35 -15.64
C GLN A 118 -2.94 -7.86 -15.44
N PHE A 119 -3.16 -8.31 -14.22
CA PHE A 119 -3.42 -9.71 -13.92
C PHE A 119 -4.90 -10.02 -14.19
N LYS A 120 -5.21 -11.20 -14.70
CA LYS A 120 -6.59 -11.69 -14.88
C LYS A 120 -7.24 -12.00 -13.53
N GLN A 121 -6.47 -12.57 -12.60
CA GLN A 121 -6.99 -12.92 -11.29
C GLN A 121 -6.91 -11.72 -10.33
N LYS A 122 -8.06 -11.37 -9.74
CA LYS A 122 -8.16 -10.35 -8.69
C LYS A 122 -7.72 -10.98 -7.37
N GLY A 123 -6.97 -10.22 -6.54
CA GLY A 123 -6.41 -10.69 -5.27
C GLY A 123 -7.42 -11.51 -4.45
N THR A 124 -7.08 -12.77 -4.21
CA THR A 124 -8.03 -13.80 -3.74
C THR A 124 -8.06 -13.92 -2.21
N PHE A 125 -7.06 -13.37 -1.51
CA PHE A 125 -6.95 -13.42 -0.05
C PHE A 125 -7.11 -12.02 0.56
N ASN A 126 -8.11 -11.87 1.43
CA ASN A 126 -8.34 -10.69 2.29
C ASN A 126 -8.65 -9.36 1.59
N GLN A 127 -9.08 -9.35 0.33
CA GLN A 127 -9.36 -8.12 -0.46
C GLN A 127 -8.18 -7.16 -0.60
N GLN A 128 -6.99 -7.57 -0.15
CA GLN A 128 -5.74 -6.90 -0.39
C GLN A 128 -5.30 -7.28 -1.82
N GLY A 129 -4.68 -6.36 -2.54
CA GLY A 129 -4.30 -6.61 -3.94
C GLY A 129 -3.42 -7.85 -4.12
N ALA A 130 -3.11 -8.18 -5.37
CA ALA A 130 -2.27 -9.33 -5.67
C ALA A 130 -0.92 -9.24 -4.93
N LEU A 131 -0.49 -10.35 -4.32
CA LEU A 131 0.89 -10.52 -3.88
C LEU A 131 1.70 -10.83 -5.13
N VAL A 132 2.77 -10.07 -5.38
CA VAL A 132 3.51 -10.13 -6.63
C VAL A 132 5.00 -10.28 -6.36
N MET A 133 5.62 -11.23 -7.06
CA MET A 133 7.06 -11.31 -7.21
C MET A 133 7.43 -10.82 -8.60
N ALA A 134 8.29 -9.81 -8.69
CA ALA A 134 8.82 -9.34 -9.96
C ALA A 134 10.31 -9.66 -10.07
N ILE A 135 10.71 -10.17 -11.23
CA ILE A 135 12.11 -10.47 -11.57
C ILE A 135 12.45 -9.67 -12.83
N ARG A 136 13.55 -8.91 -12.78
CA ARG A 136 14.05 -8.15 -13.92
C ARG A 136 15.40 -8.71 -14.36
N ASP A 137 15.47 -9.20 -15.59
CA ASP A 137 16.72 -9.73 -16.15
C ASP A 137 17.69 -8.61 -16.58
N LEU A 138 18.86 -9.00 -17.09
CA LEU A 138 19.89 -8.06 -17.57
C LEU A 138 19.54 -7.41 -18.91
N GLU A 139 18.55 -7.93 -19.64
CA GLU A 139 18.06 -7.37 -20.90
C GLU A 139 16.89 -6.40 -20.68
N GLY A 140 16.47 -6.20 -19.44
CA GLY A 140 15.36 -5.32 -19.07
C GLY A 140 13.98 -5.96 -19.23
N THR A 141 13.89 -7.27 -19.47
CA THR A 141 12.62 -7.99 -19.40
C THR A 141 12.22 -8.14 -17.94
N VAL A 142 10.96 -7.82 -17.65
CA VAL A 142 10.38 -7.91 -16.31
C VAL A 142 9.30 -8.98 -16.35
N ASN A 143 9.46 -10.01 -15.52
CA ASN A 143 8.47 -11.05 -15.29
C ASN A 143 7.82 -10.81 -13.93
N CYS A 144 6.52 -10.55 -13.92
CA CYS A 144 5.72 -10.40 -12.71
C CYS A 144 4.87 -11.65 -12.51
N TYR A 145 4.97 -12.25 -11.33
CA TYR A 145 4.26 -13.46 -10.93
C TYR A 145 3.29 -13.12 -9.80
N SER A 146 2.01 -13.45 -9.95
CA SER A 146 1.09 -13.40 -8.82
C SER A 146 1.26 -14.65 -7.95
N LEU A 147 1.24 -14.44 -6.64
CA LEU A 147 1.52 -15.45 -5.62
C LEU A 147 0.29 -15.70 -4.74
N GLU A 148 0.08 -16.97 -4.39
CA GLU A 148 -0.86 -17.39 -3.33
C GLU A 148 -0.16 -18.32 -2.33
N PRO A 149 -0.56 -18.31 -1.04
CA PRO A 149 -0.06 -19.29 -0.08
C PRO A 149 -0.27 -20.71 -0.59
N ASP A 150 0.78 -21.54 -0.54
CA ASP A 150 0.61 -22.97 -0.83
C ASP A 150 0.06 -23.66 0.42
N LEU A 151 -1.24 -23.97 0.43
CA LEU A 151 -1.92 -24.63 1.56
C LEU A 151 -1.90 -26.17 1.47
N ARG A 152 -1.09 -26.73 0.56
CA ARG A 152 -0.98 -28.18 0.36
C ARG A 152 0.07 -28.83 1.26
N CYS A 153 0.71 -28.07 2.14
CA CYS A 153 1.76 -28.52 3.05
C CYS A 153 1.22 -28.92 4.43
#